data_AF-A0A1Q5RPK7-F1
#
_entry.id   AF-A0A1Q5RPK7-F1
#
_cell.length_a   1.000
_cell.length_b   1.000
_cell.length_c   1.000
_cell.angle_alpha   90.00
_cell.angle_beta   90.00
_cell.angle_gamma   90.00
#
_symmetry.space_group_name_H-M   'P 1'
#
loop_
_entity.id
_entity.type
_entity.pdbx_description
1 polymer ?
#
loop_
_entity_poly.entity_id
_entity_poly.type
_entity_poly.pdbx_seq_one_letter_code
_entity_poly.pdbx_strand_id
1 'polypeptide(L)' 'MMMSRETEELASKAAECAREARHQAALLPDGPVRDALLEKAKQYEAQIPADATYTTVISDQRD' A
#
# COMPACT_ATOMS: atom_id res chain seq x y z
N MET A 1 -11.42 19.13 -1.97
CA MET A 1 -10.25 19.27 -2.87
C MET A 1 -10.19 17.97 -3.66
N MET A 2 -10.38 18.00 -4.98
CA MET A 2 -10.33 16.78 -5.80
C MET A 2 -8.87 16.37 -5.92
N MET A 3 -8.51 15.18 -5.43
CA MET A 3 -7.17 14.63 -5.64
C MET A 3 -6.96 14.43 -7.13
N SER A 4 -5.79 14.79 -7.64
CA SER A 4 -5.43 14.54 -9.04
C SER A 4 -5.39 13.02 -9.27
N ARG A 5 -5.81 12.55 -10.44
CA ARG A 5 -5.79 11.13 -10.81
C ARG A 5 -4.42 10.47 -10.53
N GLU A 6 -3.35 11.21 -10.77
CA GLU A 6 -1.97 10.81 -10.48
C GLU A 6 -1.71 10.59 -8.98
N THR A 7 -2.26 11.42 -8.10
CA THR A 7 -2.15 11.24 -6.64
C THR A 7 -2.93 10.03 -6.14
N GLU A 8 -4.07 9.70 -6.77
CA GLU A 8 -4.82 8.47 -6.47
C GLU A 8 -4.07 7.22 -6.93
N GLU A 9 -3.44 7.24 -8.11
CA GLU A 9 -2.61 6.15 -8.60
C GLU A 9 -1.38 5.91 -7.73
N LEU A 10 -0.71 6.98 -7.27
CA LEU A 10 0.43 6.89 -6.36
C LEU A 10 0.02 6.33 -4.99
N ALA A 11 -1.12 6.76 -4.45
CA ALA A 11 -1.66 6.23 -3.20
C ALA A 11 -2.03 4.75 -3.31
N SER A 12 -2.62 4.34 -4.45
CA SER A 12 -2.98 2.94 -4.71
C SER A 12 -1.73 2.05 -4.79
N LYS A 13 -0.71 2.48 -5.54
CA LYS A 13 0.58 1.79 -5.63
C LYS A 13 1.28 1.70 -4.27
N ALA A 14 1.26 2.77 -3.48
CA ALA A 14 1.82 2.75 -2.13
C ALA A 14 1.07 1.74 -1.23
N ALA A 15 -0.27 1.68 -1.31
CA ALA A 15 -1.06 0.70 -0.58
C ALA A 15 -0.74 -0.75 -0.97
N GLU A 16 -0.53 -1.02 -2.26
CA GLU A 16 -0.11 -2.32 -2.76
C GLU A 16 1.29 -2.70 -2.26
N CYS A 17 2.26 -1.79 -2.36
CA CYS A 17 3.62 -2.01 -1.84
C CYS A 17 3.64 -2.26 -0.33
N ALA A 18 2.81 -1.54 0.44
CA ALA A 18 2.69 -1.76 1.88
C ALA A 18 2.17 -3.17 2.21
N ARG A 19 1.11 -3.62 1.50
CA ARG A 19 0.55 -4.96 1.67
C ARG A 19 1.56 -6.04 1.32
N GLU A 20 2.28 -5.89 0.22
CA GLU A 20 3.26 -6.87 -0.22
C GLU A 20 4.47 -6.94 0.72
N ALA A 21 4.97 -5.81 1.20
CA ALA A 21 6.04 -5.77 2.20
C ALA A 21 5.61 -6.45 3.51
N ARG A 22 4.37 -6.23 3.97
CA ARG A 22 3.80 -6.96 5.13
C ARG A 22 3.66 -8.45 4.87
N HIS A 23 3.23 -8.84 3.68
CA HIS A 23 3.11 -10.25 3.31
C HIS A 23 4.48 -10.94 3.33
N GLN A 24 5.51 -10.34 2.73
CA GLN A 24 6.87 -10.87 2.76
C GLN A 24 7.42 -10.94 4.19
N ALA A 25 7.16 -9.92 5.02
CA ALA A 25 7.55 -9.95 6.43
C ALA A 25 6.87 -11.12 7.19
N ALA A 26 5.61 -11.41 6.90
CA ALA A 26 4.88 -12.52 7.55
C ALA A 26 5.43 -13.91 7.19
N LEU A 27 6.12 -14.04 6.05
CA LEU A 27 6.76 -15.29 5.61
C LEU A 27 8.16 -15.50 6.22
N LEU A 28 8.71 -14.47 6.88
CA LEU A 28 10.06 -14.49 7.43
C LEU A 28 10.04 -14.69 8.96
N PRO A 29 11.04 -15.40 9.51
CA PRO A 29 11.22 -15.48 10.96
C PRO A 29 11.60 -14.11 11.55
N ASP A 30 11.51 -13.99 12.88
CA ASP A 30 11.98 -12.79 13.59
C ASP A 30 13.43 -12.47 13.25
N GLY A 31 13.68 -11.22 12.87
CA GLY A 31 15.01 -10.77 12.51
C GLY A 31 15.04 -9.48 11.69
N PRO A 32 16.26 -8.96 11.43
CA PRO A 32 16.46 -7.62 10.87
C PRO A 32 15.84 -7.44 9.48
N VAL A 33 15.77 -8.51 8.68
CA VAL A 33 15.15 -8.47 7.33
C VAL A 33 13.64 -8.28 7.44
N ARG A 34 12.99 -9.00 8.36
CA ARG A 34 11.57 -8.87 8.61
C ARG A 34 11.24 -7.48 9.14
N ASP A 35 12.04 -6.99 10.09
CA ASP A 35 11.84 -5.67 10.67
C ASP A 35 12.03 -4.56 9.61
N ALA A 36 13.01 -4.70 8.71
CA ALA A 36 13.20 -3.77 7.59
C ALA A 36 12.01 -3.76 6.61
N LEU A 37 11.38 -4.91 6.34
CA LEU A 37 10.18 -4.99 5.51
C LEU A 37 8.96 -4.34 6.19
N LEU A 38 8.80 -4.53 7.50
CA LEU A 38 7.75 -3.87 8.27
C LEU A 38 7.93 -2.34 8.30
N GLU A 39 9.16 -1.86 8.46
CA GLU A 39 9.46 -0.42 8.39
C GLU A 39 9.18 0.14 6.99
N LYS A 40 9.54 -0.57 5.93
CA LYS A 40 9.18 -0.18 4.56
C LYS A 40 7.67 -0.12 4.35
N ALA A 41 6.91 -1.08 4.88
CA ALA A 41 5.45 -1.04 4.79
C ALA A 41 4.85 0.22 5.44
N LYS A 42 5.34 0.60 6.62
CA LYS A 42 4.94 1.83 7.31
C LYS A 42 5.27 3.09 6.50
N GLN A 43 6.42 3.12 5.84
CA GLN A 43 6.81 4.24 4.98
C GLN A 43 5.89 4.39 3.76
N TYR A 44 5.43 3.26 3.19
CA TYR A 44 4.43 3.30 2.13
C TYR A 44 3.06 3.76 2.65
N GLU A 45 2.65 3.29 3.83
CA GLU A 45 1.40 3.72 4.47
C GLU A 45 1.38 5.21 4.79
N ALA A 46 2.51 5.78 5.22
CA ALA A 46 2.63 7.21 5.49
C ALA A 46 2.47 8.09 4.23
N GLN A 47 2.62 7.51 3.03
CA GLN A 47 2.38 8.20 1.76
C GLN A 47 0.91 8.13 1.31
N ILE A 48 0.08 7.33 1.98
CA ILE A 48 -1.35 7.23 1.69
C ILE A 48 -2.06 8.33 2.48
N PRO A 49 -2.77 9.26 1.81
CA PRO A 49 -3.56 10.27 2.49
C PRO A 49 -4.61 9.62 3.40
N ALA A 50 -4.69 10.05 4.67
CA ALA A 50 -5.63 9.50 5.66
C ALA A 50 -7.11 9.69 5.31
N ASP A 51 -7.42 10.58 4.35
CA ASP A 51 -8.77 10.89 3.88
C ASP A 51 -9.23 10.02 2.69
N ALA A 52 -8.40 9.03 2.30
CA ALA A 52 -8.75 8.10 1.24
C ALA A 52 -9.75 7.07 1.76
N THR A 53 -11.04 7.38 1.65
CA THR A 53 -12.10 6.38 1.56
C THR A 53 -11.82 5.53 0.31
N TYR A 54 -10.94 4.53 0.45
CA TYR A 54 -10.55 3.63 -0.62
C TYR A 54 -11.71 2.68 -0.88
N THR A 55 -12.70 3.14 -1.65
CA THR A 55 -13.66 2.26 -2.28
C THR A 55 -12.85 1.37 -3.21
N THR A 56 -12.76 0.10 -2.85
CA THR A 56 -12.25 -0.98 -3.69
C THR A 56 -13.03 -0.94 -5.01
N VAL A 57 -12.51 -0.22 -6.01
CA VAL A 57 -12.99 -0.37 -7.39
C VAL A 57 -12.52 -1.74 -7.84
N ILE A 58 -13.38 -2.72 -7.60
CA ILE A 58 -13.38 -3.98 -8.32
C ILE A 58 -13.60 -3.58 -9.78
N SER A 59 -12.52 -3.45 -10.53
CA SER A 59 -12.58 -3.28 -11.98
C SER A 59 -13.01 -4.62 -12.60
N ASP A 60 -14.31 -4.92 -12.50
CA ASP A 60 -15.02 -5.74 -13.48
C ASP A 60 -15.04 -4.91 -14.78
N GLN A 61 -14.06 -5.14 -15.64
CA GLN A 61 -14.13 -4.73 -17.04
C GLN A 61 -14.15 -6.01 -17.86
N ARG A 62 -15.36 -6.59 -17.95
CA ARG A 62 -15.77 -7.44 -19.05
C ARG A 62 -16.24 -6.53 -20.18
N ASP A 63 -15.59 -6.61 -21.33
CA ASP A 63 -16.22 -6.55 -22.65
C ASP A 63 -15.41 -7.43 -23.61
#